data_AF-A0A7Y2KKQ1-F1
#
_entry.id   AF-A0A7Y2KKQ1-F1
#
_cell.length_a   1.000
_cell.length_b   1.000
_cell.length_c   1.000
_cell.angle_alpha   90.00
_cell.angle_beta   90.00
_cell.angle_gamma   90.00
#
_symmetry.space_group_name_H-M   'P 1'
#
loop_
_entity.id
_entity.type
_entity.pdbx_description
1 polymer ?
#
loop_
_entity_poly.entity_id
_entity_poly.type
_entity_poly.pdbx_seq_one_letter_code
_entity_poly.pdbx_strand_id
1 'polypeptide(L)'
;HPIAGTENSGFAAADPSLFRGRTSIITPGKGNTEKAMKRVEALWRLTGARMLRMDPVTHDHVFAYVSHLPHAVAYALVHSVATLDSRVPLGYSAGGFRDFTRIASSNPEMWKDIVLQNRTEVLRATAHYRKNFAMLEGLIRRRDEKGLLAYFRTSKRTRDGL
;
A
#
# COMPACT_ATOMS: atom_id res chain seq x y z
N HIS A 1 0.66 5.52 -13.93
CA HIS A 1 0.08 5.14 -12.62
C HIS A 1 -0.21 6.41 -11.81
N PRO A 2 -1.46 6.91 -11.81
CA PRO A 2 -1.86 7.96 -10.87
C PRO A 2 -1.86 7.40 -9.45
N ILE A 3 -1.11 8.03 -8.53
CA ILE A 3 -1.09 7.71 -7.11
C ILE A 3 -2.27 8.43 -6.47
N ALA A 4 -3.43 7.92 -6.83
CA ALA A 4 -4.76 8.39 -6.48
C ALA A 4 -5.67 7.18 -6.35
N GLY A 5 -6.91 7.41 -5.95
CA GLY A 5 -7.89 6.35 -5.76
C GLY A 5 -8.35 6.25 -4.32
N THR A 6 -9.48 5.59 -4.17
CA THR A 6 -10.07 5.22 -2.90
C THR A 6 -10.33 3.71 -2.93
N GLU A 7 -10.74 3.16 -1.80
CA GLU A 7 -11.26 1.80 -1.65
C GLU A 7 -12.60 1.59 -2.39
N ASN A 8 -13.28 2.67 -2.78
CA ASN A 8 -14.57 2.61 -3.46
C ASN A 8 -14.43 2.19 -4.92
N SER A 9 -15.42 1.46 -5.43
CA SER A 9 -15.41 0.88 -6.78
C SER A 9 -16.65 1.26 -7.60
N GLY A 10 -16.53 1.19 -8.93
CA GLY A 10 -17.62 1.45 -9.87
C GLY A 10 -17.75 2.93 -10.29
N PHE A 11 -18.56 3.18 -11.32
CA PHE A 11 -18.74 4.52 -11.91
C PHE A 11 -19.29 5.54 -10.90
N ALA A 12 -20.17 5.12 -10.00
CA ALA A 12 -20.74 6.00 -8.97
C ALA A 12 -19.69 6.57 -8.00
N ALA A 13 -18.51 5.95 -7.89
CA ALA A 13 -17.39 6.44 -7.07
C ALA A 13 -16.46 7.41 -7.83
N ALA A 14 -16.78 7.77 -9.09
CA ALA A 14 -15.96 8.68 -9.87
C ALA A 14 -15.95 10.09 -9.27
N ASP A 15 -14.76 10.68 -9.20
CA ASP A 15 -14.56 12.03 -8.67
C ASP A 15 -13.78 12.87 -9.70
N PRO A 16 -14.34 13.97 -10.22
CA PRO A 16 -13.65 14.86 -11.16
C PRO A 16 -12.42 15.56 -10.55
N SER A 17 -12.29 15.53 -9.22
CA SER A 17 -11.16 16.07 -8.48
C SER A 17 -10.05 15.06 -8.19
N LEU A 18 -10.26 13.78 -8.51
CA LEU A 18 -9.45 12.65 -8.03
C LEU A 18 -7.94 12.84 -8.20
N PHE A 19 -7.53 13.45 -9.32
CA PHE A 19 -6.13 13.60 -9.69
C PHE A 19 -5.50 14.93 -9.26
N ARG A 20 -6.30 15.90 -8.79
CA ARG A 20 -5.80 17.23 -8.44
C ARG A 20 -4.80 17.15 -7.30
N GLY A 21 -3.59 17.67 -7.53
CA GLY A 21 -2.49 17.64 -6.58
C GLY A 21 -1.91 16.24 -6.30
N ARG A 22 -2.38 15.19 -6.97
CA ARG A 22 -1.85 13.83 -6.82
C ARG A 22 -0.66 13.62 -7.74
N THR A 23 0.30 12.80 -7.30
CA THR A 23 1.41 12.39 -8.17
C THR A 23 0.90 11.36 -9.17
N SER A 24 1.29 11.45 -10.44
CA SER A 24 1.11 10.40 -11.43
C SER A 24 2.46 10.05 -12.04
N ILE A 25 2.73 8.75 -12.11
CA ILE A 25 4.01 8.20 -12.52
C ILE A 25 3.90 7.68 -13.95
N ILE A 26 4.81 8.10 -14.80
CA ILE A 26 5.09 7.45 -16.09
C ILE A 26 6.33 6.58 -15.92
N THR A 27 6.30 5.40 -16.51
CA THR A 27 7.42 4.45 -16.51
C THR A 27 8.01 4.32 -17.91
N PRO A 28 9.04 5.11 -18.28
CA PRO A 28 9.63 5.06 -19.61
C PRO A 28 10.19 3.67 -19.95
N GLY A 29 9.82 3.14 -21.11
CA GLY A 29 10.35 1.91 -21.69
C GLY A 29 11.16 2.17 -22.97
N LYS A 30 11.88 1.15 -23.45
CA LYS A 30 12.81 1.25 -24.59
C LYS A 30 12.18 1.78 -25.90
N GLY A 31 10.88 1.54 -26.10
CA GLY A 31 10.15 1.99 -27.30
C GLY A 31 9.48 3.36 -27.18
N ASN A 32 9.56 4.04 -26.03
CA ASN A 32 8.89 5.32 -25.85
C ASN A 32 9.75 6.47 -26.38
N THR A 33 9.15 7.35 -27.19
CA THR A 33 9.79 8.59 -27.63
C THR A 33 9.53 9.70 -26.61
N GLU A 34 10.47 10.65 -26.48
CA GLU A 34 10.28 11.83 -25.64
C GLU A 34 9.04 12.64 -26.02
N LYS A 35 8.72 12.71 -27.32
CA LYS A 35 7.50 13.37 -27.80
C LYS A 35 6.23 12.70 -27.27
N ALA A 36 6.16 11.37 -27.30
CA ALA A 36 5.02 10.63 -26.76
C ALA A 36 4.91 10.80 -25.24
N MET A 37 6.03 10.71 -24.51
CA MET A 37 6.05 10.90 -23.07
C MET A 37 5.59 12.29 -22.66
N LYS A 38 6.11 13.35 -23.30
CA LYS A 38 5.67 14.73 -23.04
C LYS A 38 4.19 14.94 -23.31
N ARG A 39 3.63 14.29 -24.35
CA ARG A 39 2.19 14.34 -24.64
C ARG A 39 1.35 13.72 -23.51
N VAL A 40 1.75 12.55 -23.02
CA VAL A 40 1.05 11.88 -21.90
C VAL A 40 1.20 12.67 -20.61
N GLU A 41 2.38 13.24 -20.33
CA GLU A 41 2.56 14.12 -19.18
C GLU A 41 1.69 15.37 -19.25
N ALA A 42 1.61 16.01 -20.42
CA ALA A 42 0.78 17.19 -20.61
C ALA A 42 -0.69 16.86 -20.35
N LEU A 43 -1.19 15.73 -20.85
CA LEU A 43 -2.54 15.24 -20.57
C LEU A 43 -2.80 15.10 -19.07
N TRP A 44 -1.90 14.43 -18.34
CA TRP A 44 -2.06 14.28 -16.89
C TRP A 44 -1.98 15.61 -16.13
N ARG A 45 -1.10 16.53 -16.55
CA ARG A 45 -1.01 17.87 -15.93
C ARG A 45 -2.32 18.66 -16.07
N LEU A 46 -3.08 18.47 -17.15
CA LEU A 46 -4.41 19.10 -17.31
C LEU A 46 -5.42 18.64 -16.24
N THR A 47 -5.24 17.45 -15.66
CA THR A 47 -6.07 16.96 -14.55
C THR A 47 -5.68 17.55 -13.19
N GLY A 48 -4.62 18.37 -13.14
CA GLY A 48 -4.01 18.89 -11.92
C GLY A 48 -3.02 17.93 -11.25
N ALA A 49 -2.67 16.82 -11.91
CA ALA A 49 -1.69 15.87 -11.39
C ALA A 49 -0.26 16.40 -11.52
N ARG A 50 0.61 16.01 -10.59
CA ARG A 50 2.06 16.22 -10.65
C ARG A 50 2.71 15.03 -11.33
N MET A 51 3.54 15.28 -12.34
CA MET A 51 4.17 14.19 -13.10
C MET A 51 5.54 13.82 -12.57
N LEU A 52 5.76 12.53 -12.38
CA LEU A 52 7.05 11.92 -12.08
C LEU A 52 7.37 10.85 -13.14
N ARG A 53 8.65 10.70 -13.46
CA ARG A 53 9.15 9.56 -14.23
C ARG A 53 9.89 8.61 -13.29
N MET A 54 9.72 7.31 -13.46
CA MET A 54 10.39 6.28 -12.67
C MET A 54 10.66 5.08 -13.57
N ASP A 55 11.77 4.36 -13.40
CA ASP A 55 11.93 3.12 -14.17
C ASP A 55 10.89 2.07 -13.71
N PRO A 56 10.45 1.16 -14.61
CA PRO A 56 9.42 0.19 -14.28
C PRO A 56 9.76 -0.73 -13.10
N VAL A 57 11.03 -1.11 -12.94
CA VAL A 57 11.46 -2.06 -11.90
C VAL A 57 11.44 -1.38 -10.53
N THR A 58 11.98 -0.16 -10.43
CA THR A 58 11.91 0.65 -9.20
C THR A 58 10.48 0.98 -8.86
N HIS A 59 9.63 1.28 -9.84
CA HIS A 59 8.20 1.49 -9.60
C HIS A 59 7.58 0.30 -8.87
N ASP A 60 7.71 -0.89 -9.44
CA ASP A 60 7.11 -2.09 -8.87
C ASP A 60 7.71 -2.44 -7.51
N HIS A 61 9.02 -2.23 -7.34
CA HIS A 61 9.68 -2.39 -6.04
C HIS A 61 9.12 -1.43 -4.99
N VAL A 62 9.06 -0.13 -5.28
CA VAL A 62 8.56 0.89 -4.35
C VAL A 62 7.12 0.60 -3.96
N PHE A 63 6.23 0.37 -4.94
CA PHE A 63 4.82 0.14 -4.67
C PHE A 63 4.54 -1.22 -4.03
N ALA A 64 5.44 -2.21 -4.17
CA ALA A 64 5.34 -3.42 -3.37
C ALA A 64 5.41 -3.12 -1.86
N TYR A 65 6.28 -2.20 -1.42
CA TYR A 65 6.40 -1.84 0.00
C TYR A 65 5.37 -0.81 0.47
N VAL A 66 5.10 0.23 -0.34
CA VAL A 66 4.25 1.35 0.12
C VAL A 66 2.77 1.21 -0.24
N SER A 67 2.39 0.20 -1.04
CA SER A 67 1.00 -0.02 -1.46
C SER A 67 0.58 -1.48 -1.34
N HIS A 68 1.24 -2.41 -2.03
CA HIS A 68 0.78 -3.79 -2.13
C HIS A 68 0.92 -4.55 -0.81
N LEU A 69 2.06 -4.41 -0.12
CA LEU A 69 2.28 -5.00 1.19
C LEU A 69 1.24 -4.50 2.22
N PRO A 70 0.98 -3.19 2.38
CA PRO A 70 -0.12 -2.70 3.24
C PRO A 70 -1.46 -3.38 2.96
N HIS A 71 -1.87 -3.50 1.69
CA HIS A 71 -3.11 -4.18 1.33
C HIS A 71 -3.08 -5.68 1.68
N ALA A 72 -1.99 -6.38 1.36
CA ALA A 72 -1.83 -7.79 1.69
C ALA A 72 -1.90 -8.05 3.20
N VAL A 73 -1.27 -7.19 4.01
CA VAL A 73 -1.32 -7.27 5.48
C VAL A 73 -2.73 -6.97 5.99
N ALA A 74 -3.43 -5.98 5.44
CA ALA A 74 -4.81 -5.69 5.81
C ALA A 74 -5.75 -6.85 5.49
N TYR A 75 -5.65 -7.45 4.30
CA TYR A 75 -6.40 -8.65 3.95
C TYR A 75 -6.09 -9.82 4.89
N ALA A 76 -4.80 -10.09 5.15
CA ALA A 76 -4.40 -11.15 6.06
C ALA A 76 -4.92 -10.93 7.49
N LEU A 77 -4.92 -9.68 7.97
CA LEU A 77 -5.44 -9.33 9.29
C LEU A 77 -6.94 -9.54 9.38
N VAL A 78 -7.71 -9.02 8.41
CA VAL A 78 -9.17 -9.23 8.35
C VAL A 78 -9.49 -10.71 8.25
N HIS A 79 -8.79 -11.44 7.40
CA HIS A 79 -8.97 -12.89 7.24
C HIS A 79 -8.65 -13.65 8.53
N SER A 80 -7.61 -13.25 9.27
CA SER A 80 -7.26 -13.87 10.55
C SER A 80 -8.35 -13.67 11.61
N VAL A 81 -9.02 -12.51 11.62
CA VAL A 81 -10.15 -12.26 12.51
C VAL A 81 -11.40 -13.01 12.05
N ALA A 82 -11.67 -13.05 10.76
CA ALA A 82 -12.84 -13.74 10.19
C ALA A 82 -12.78 -15.27 10.36
N THR A 83 -11.57 -15.84 10.40
CA THR A 83 -11.35 -17.28 10.64
C THR A 83 -11.05 -17.61 12.10
N LEU A 84 -11.03 -16.60 12.98
CA LEU A 84 -10.90 -16.81 14.41
C LEU A 84 -12.19 -17.41 14.99
N ASP A 85 -12.04 -18.01 16.17
CA ASP A 85 -13.14 -18.46 17.02
C ASP A 85 -14.26 -17.41 17.11
N SER A 86 -15.51 -17.85 16.91
CA SER A 86 -16.76 -17.07 16.94
C SER A 86 -17.00 -16.17 18.15
N ARG A 87 -16.12 -16.23 19.15
CA ARG A 87 -16.19 -15.51 20.43
C ARG A 87 -15.49 -14.15 20.46
N VAL A 88 -14.93 -13.66 19.34
CA VAL A 88 -14.39 -12.29 19.25
C VAL A 88 -15.37 -11.39 18.50
N PRO A 89 -16.18 -10.56 19.20
CA PRO A 89 -17.13 -9.70 18.53
C PRO A 89 -16.41 -8.61 17.75
N LEU A 90 -16.61 -8.61 16.42
CA LEU A 90 -16.18 -7.51 15.54
C LEU A 90 -16.74 -6.14 15.99
N GLY A 91 -17.79 -6.13 16.81
CA GLY A 91 -18.34 -4.94 17.45
C GLY A 91 -17.39 -4.22 18.40
N TYR A 92 -16.36 -4.89 18.92
CA TYR A 92 -15.29 -4.25 19.72
C TYR A 92 -14.18 -3.62 18.87
N SER A 93 -14.30 -3.64 17.54
CA SER A 93 -13.35 -2.96 16.67
C SER A 93 -13.33 -1.45 16.95
N ALA A 94 -12.27 -1.00 17.60
CA ALA A 94 -11.97 0.41 17.77
C ALA A 94 -11.46 1.03 16.46
N GLY A 95 -11.32 2.37 16.43
CA GLY A 95 -10.90 3.12 15.25
C GLY A 95 -9.64 2.59 14.57
N GLY A 96 -8.64 2.15 15.35
CA GLY A 96 -7.39 1.62 14.80
C GLY A 96 -7.54 0.39 13.91
N PHE A 97 -8.46 -0.54 14.24
CA PHE A 97 -8.73 -1.68 13.38
C PHE A 97 -9.46 -1.24 12.12
N ARG A 98 -10.48 -0.38 12.24
CA ARG A 98 -11.27 0.12 11.09
C ARG A 98 -10.39 0.88 10.10
N ASP A 99 -9.55 1.79 10.59
CA ASP A 99 -8.68 2.61 9.74
C ASP A 99 -7.62 1.77 9.04
N PHE A 100 -7.00 0.82 9.75
CA PHE A 100 -5.97 -0.05 9.19
C PHE A 100 -6.54 -1.04 8.18
N THR A 101 -7.76 -1.55 8.42
CA THR A 101 -8.39 -2.56 7.57
C THR A 101 -9.28 -2.00 6.47
N ARG A 102 -9.53 -0.68 6.45
CA ARG A 102 -10.29 0.02 5.39
C ARG A 102 -9.87 -0.39 3.98
N ILE A 103 -8.56 -0.54 3.75
CA ILE A 103 -8.02 -0.91 2.44
C ILE A 103 -8.30 -2.37 2.04
N ALA A 104 -8.65 -3.25 2.98
CA ALA A 104 -9.14 -4.60 2.70
C ALA A 104 -10.57 -4.63 2.12
N SER A 105 -11.29 -3.50 2.14
CA SER A 105 -12.57 -3.33 1.45
C SER A 105 -12.41 -2.96 -0.04
N SER A 106 -11.17 -2.84 -0.53
CA SER A 106 -10.91 -2.60 -1.95
C SER A 106 -11.38 -3.76 -2.83
N ASN A 107 -11.48 -3.53 -4.15
CA ASN A 107 -11.89 -4.57 -5.09
C ASN A 107 -10.96 -5.80 -5.05
N PRO A 108 -11.46 -7.00 -4.69
CA PRO A 108 -10.63 -8.19 -4.52
C PRO A 108 -10.07 -8.74 -5.85
N GLU A 109 -10.82 -8.64 -6.95
CA GLU A 109 -10.36 -9.08 -8.28
C GLU A 109 -9.18 -8.25 -8.76
N MET A 110 -9.26 -6.92 -8.59
CA MET A 110 -8.17 -6.01 -8.92
C MET A 110 -6.92 -6.30 -8.08
N TRP A 111 -7.08 -6.51 -6.77
CA TRP A 111 -5.95 -6.76 -5.89
C TRP A 111 -5.30 -8.13 -6.09
N LYS A 112 -6.09 -9.15 -6.44
CA LYS A 112 -5.59 -10.44 -6.92
C LYS A 112 -4.67 -10.23 -8.13
N ASP A 113 -5.12 -9.48 -9.13
CA ASP A 113 -4.32 -9.22 -10.35
C ASP A 113 -3.06 -8.41 -10.05
N ILE A 114 -3.13 -7.37 -9.22
CA ILE A 114 -1.97 -6.57 -8.79
C ILE A 114 -0.92 -7.44 -8.10
N VAL A 115 -1.34 -8.28 -7.16
CA VAL A 115 -0.42 -9.15 -6.41
C VAL A 115 0.20 -10.21 -7.33
N LEU A 116 -0.55 -10.76 -8.27
CA LEU A 116 -0.03 -11.75 -9.22
C LEU A 116 0.93 -11.12 -10.23
N GLN A 117 0.62 -9.93 -10.76
CA GLN A 117 1.47 -9.23 -11.72
C GLN A 117 2.78 -8.76 -11.09
N ASN A 118 2.76 -8.28 -9.83
CA ASN A 118 3.95 -7.87 -9.11
C ASN A 118 4.43 -8.91 -8.06
N ARG A 119 4.18 -10.20 -8.33
CA ARG A 119 4.39 -11.31 -7.38
C ARG A 119 5.77 -11.32 -6.75
N THR A 120 6.82 -11.12 -7.54
CA THR A 120 8.21 -11.20 -7.07
C THR A 120 8.50 -10.14 -6.01
N GLU A 121 8.15 -8.88 -6.25
CA GLU A 121 8.39 -7.80 -5.29
C GLU A 121 7.45 -7.90 -4.09
N VAL A 122 6.20 -8.34 -4.29
CA VAL A 122 5.27 -8.57 -3.17
C VAL A 122 5.78 -9.69 -2.25
N LEU A 123 6.33 -10.78 -2.80
CA LEU A 123 6.95 -11.84 -1.99
C LEU A 123 8.18 -11.34 -1.24
N ARG A 124 9.00 -10.47 -1.85
CA ARG A 124 10.13 -9.83 -1.16
C ARG A 124 9.66 -8.95 -0.01
N ALA A 125 8.67 -8.09 -0.26
CA ALA A 125 8.12 -7.18 0.74
C ALA A 125 7.45 -7.93 1.90
N THR A 126 6.66 -8.97 1.62
CA THR A 126 6.02 -9.81 2.64
C THR A 126 7.02 -10.62 3.45
N ALA A 127 8.08 -11.15 2.83
CA ALA A 127 9.16 -11.81 3.56
C ALA A 127 9.91 -10.84 4.50
N HIS A 128 10.18 -9.61 4.04
CA HIS A 128 10.78 -8.58 4.87
C HIS A 128 9.87 -8.18 6.04
N TYR A 129 8.57 -7.99 5.78
CA TYR A 129 7.58 -7.72 6.83
C TYR A 129 7.53 -8.85 7.86
N ARG A 130 7.43 -10.11 7.42
CA ARG A 130 7.40 -11.29 8.30
C ARG A 130 8.63 -11.34 9.21
N LYS A 131 9.83 -11.04 8.69
CA LYS A 131 11.05 -10.95 9.50
C LYS A 131 10.94 -9.88 10.59
N ASN A 132 10.45 -8.69 10.25
CA ASN A 132 10.26 -7.60 11.22
C ASN A 132 9.18 -7.91 12.26
N PHE A 133 8.10 -8.59 11.87
CA PHE A 133 7.05 -9.02 12.78
C PHE A 133 7.55 -10.10 13.75
N ALA A 134 8.29 -11.10 13.26
CA ALA A 134 8.93 -12.10 14.10
C ALA A 134 9.94 -11.49 15.10
N MET A 135 10.65 -10.42 14.71
CA MET A 135 11.51 -9.67 15.63
C MET A 135 10.69 -9.02 16.75
N LEU A 136 9.58 -8.37 16.42
CA LEU A 136 8.66 -7.79 17.41
C LEU A 136 8.11 -8.86 18.36
N GLU A 137 7.64 -9.99 17.84
CA GLU A 137 7.20 -11.13 18.66
C GLU A 137 8.30 -11.63 19.60
N GLY A 138 9.54 -11.71 19.12
CA GLY A 138 10.68 -12.10 19.93
C GLY A 138 10.95 -11.13 21.09
N LEU A 139 10.84 -9.82 20.84
CA LEU A 139 10.95 -8.79 21.87
C LEU A 139 9.83 -8.93 22.93
N ILE A 140 8.59 -9.16 22.50
CA ILE A 140 7.44 -9.39 23.38
C ILE A 140 7.66 -10.65 24.24
N ARG A 141 8.04 -11.78 23.62
CA ARG A 141 8.22 -13.07 24.31
C ARG A 141 9.27 -12.99 25.41
N ARG A 142 10.34 -12.22 25.19
CA ARG A 142 11.40 -12.00 26.18
C ARG A 142 11.09 -10.91 27.21
N ARG A 143 9.95 -10.22 27.09
CA ARG A 143 9.62 -9.02 27.88
C ARG A 143 10.73 -7.96 27.79
N ASP A 144 11.30 -7.78 26.61
CA ASP A 144 12.41 -6.84 26.36
C ASP A 144 11.88 -5.40 26.25
N GLU A 145 11.62 -4.76 27.39
CA GLU A 145 11.03 -3.43 27.45
C GLU A 145 11.85 -2.37 26.67
N LYS A 146 13.18 -2.40 26.79
CA LYS A 146 14.06 -1.45 26.11
C LYS A 146 14.03 -1.69 24.59
N GLY A 147 14.10 -2.94 24.15
CA GLY A 147 14.05 -3.30 22.75
C GLY A 147 12.69 -2.97 22.10
N LEU A 148 11.58 -3.21 22.81
CA LEU A 148 10.24 -2.80 22.36
C LEU A 148 10.13 -1.29 22.18
N LEU A 149 10.59 -0.51 23.17
CA LEU A 149 10.54 0.94 23.10
C LEU A 149 11.38 1.48 21.94
N ALA A 150 12.57 0.91 21.71
CA ALA A 150 13.43 1.28 20.60
C ALA A 150 12.78 0.96 19.23
N TYR A 151 12.16 -0.22 19.11
CA TYR A 151 11.40 -0.62 17.92
C TYR A 151 10.27 0.38 17.63
N PHE A 152 9.42 0.66 18.62
CA PHE A 152 8.28 1.58 18.44
C PHE A 152 8.71 3.01 18.15
N ARG A 153 9.80 3.51 18.76
CA ARG A 153 10.36 4.83 18.46
C ARG A 153 10.86 4.93 17.02
N THR A 154 11.44 3.86 16.50
CA THR A 154 11.88 3.79 15.10
C THR A 154 10.68 3.87 14.16
N SER A 155 9.65 3.06 14.41
CA SER A 155 8.40 3.10 13.64
C SER A 155 7.71 4.48 13.69
N LYS A 156 7.64 5.09 14.87
CA LYS A 156 7.07 6.43 15.07
C LYS A 156 7.81 7.49 14.26
N ARG A 157 9.14 7.53 14.36
CA ARG A 157 9.95 8.53 13.65
C ARG A 157 9.75 8.46 12.14
N THR A 158 9.71 7.24 11.58
CA THR A 158 9.47 7.06 10.15
C THR A 158 8.06 7.52 9.76
N ARG A 159 7.03 7.21 10.57
CA ARG A 159 5.64 7.60 10.30
C ARG A 159 5.43 9.11 10.38
N ASP A 160 6.02 9.76 11.37
CA ASP A 160 5.88 11.22 11.60
C ASP A 160 6.62 12.05 10.54
N GLY A 161 7.54 11.44 9.78
CA GLY A 161 8.27 12.08 8.69
C GLY A 161 7.65 11.94 7.29
N LEU A 162 6.48 11.28 7.17
CA LEU A 162 5.71 11.17 5.92
C LEU A 162 4.92 12.45 5.63
#